data_AF-A0A3M8B410-F1
#
_entry.id   AF-A0A3M8B410-F1
#
_cell.length_a   1.000
_cell.length_b   1.000
_cell.length_c   1.000
_cell.angle_alpha   90.00
_cell.angle_beta   90.00
_cell.angle_gamma   90.00
#
_symmetry.space_group_name_H-M   'P 1'
#
loop_
_entity.id
_entity.type
_entity.pdbx_description
1 polymer ?
#
loop_
_entity_poly.entity_id
_entity_poly.type
_entity_poly.pdbx_seq_one_letter_code
_entity_poly.pdbx_strand_id
1 'polypeptide(L)'
;MAEGAGTVTVGVVRAAALRGNLEQWLLDQHEKEEQTAGEKSWLKFAAGLPHYIEHGPYLFVHAGIRPGIALASQQPYDLLAIREEFWHSAAQFERVIVFGHTPTHRMGAAPGEIWIRPDRIGIDTGAKHGLRLTLVDLTCRKSYSCSTKEKGTYTDFRMAAWGKNEGCEN
;
A
#
# COMPACT_ATOMS: atom_id res chain seq x y z
N MET A 1 -25.26 20.28 37.22
CA MET A 1 -25.82 18.98 36.82
C MET A 1 -26.14 19.05 35.33
N ALA A 2 -25.22 18.62 34.48
CA ALA A 2 -25.46 18.30 33.08
C ALA A 2 -24.34 17.36 32.65
N GLU A 3 -24.58 16.06 32.84
CA GLU A 3 -23.68 15.00 32.39
C GLU A 3 -23.73 14.88 30.87
N GLY A 4 -22.54 14.76 30.27
CA GLY A 4 -22.35 14.65 28.83
C GLY A 4 -22.84 13.31 28.28
N ALA A 5 -23.57 13.37 27.18
CA ALA A 5 -23.85 12.22 26.33
C ALA A 5 -22.57 11.81 25.59
N GLY A 6 -21.77 10.95 26.24
CA GLY A 6 -20.67 10.25 25.60
C GLY A 6 -21.19 9.10 24.76
N THR A 7 -21.30 9.31 23.45
CA THR A 7 -21.40 8.19 22.50
C THR A 7 -19.98 7.79 22.11
N VAL A 8 -19.41 6.82 22.82
CA VAL A 8 -18.18 6.14 22.39
C VAL A 8 -18.58 5.12 21.33
N THR A 9 -18.45 5.50 20.06
CA THR A 9 -18.59 4.57 18.95
C THR A 9 -17.32 3.70 18.90
N VAL A 10 -17.40 2.47 19.39
CA VAL A 10 -16.36 1.46 19.17
C VAL A 10 -16.27 1.19 17.66
N GLY A 11 -15.06 1.33 17.14
CA GLY A 11 -14.78 1.58 15.73
C GLY A 11 -15.28 0.50 14.77
N VAL A 12 -15.84 0.95 13.64
CA VAL A 12 -16.09 0.12 12.46
C VAL A 12 -14.74 -0.39 11.96
N VAL A 13 -14.52 -1.72 11.98
CA VAL A 13 -13.40 -2.32 11.25
C VAL A 13 -13.64 -2.05 9.76
N ARG A 14 -12.82 -1.20 9.16
CA ARG A 14 -12.88 -0.86 7.73
C ARG A 14 -11.61 -1.36 7.06
N ALA A 15 -11.76 -2.30 6.14
CA ALA A 15 -10.73 -2.61 5.16
C ALA A 15 -10.98 -1.77 3.90
N ALA A 16 -9.91 -1.22 3.32
CA ALA A 16 -9.96 -0.54 2.04
C ALA A 16 -8.87 -1.13 1.14
N ALA A 17 -9.16 -1.23 -0.15
CA ALA A 17 -8.23 -1.67 -1.17
C ALA A 17 -8.05 -0.56 -2.19
N LEU A 18 -6.86 -0.51 -2.79
CA LEU A 18 -6.54 0.40 -3.89
C LEU A 18 -6.50 -0.38 -5.19
N ARG A 19 -6.79 0.30 -6.29
CA ARG A 19 -6.57 -0.27 -7.62
C ARG A 19 -5.07 -0.39 -7.87
N GLY A 20 -4.62 -1.57 -8.27
CA GLY A 20 -3.28 -1.80 -8.80
C GLY A 20 -3.27 -1.93 -10.32
N ASN A 21 -2.07 -2.01 -10.89
CA ASN A 21 -1.90 -2.16 -12.33
C ASN A 21 -2.44 -3.49 -12.88
N LEU A 22 -2.51 -4.54 -12.04
CA LEU A 22 -3.10 -5.83 -12.45
C LEU A 22 -4.62 -5.75 -12.49
N GLU A 23 -5.24 -5.07 -11.53
CA GLU A 23 -6.68 -4.80 -11.54
C GLU A 23 -7.06 -3.94 -12.74
N GLN A 24 -6.26 -2.91 -13.07
CA GLN A 24 -6.50 -2.10 -14.27
C GLN A 24 -6.35 -2.93 -15.55
N TRP A 25 -5.28 -3.72 -15.68
CA TRP A 25 -5.10 -4.61 -16.83
C TRP A 25 -6.28 -5.56 -17.02
N LEU A 26 -6.79 -6.14 -15.92
CA LEU A 26 -7.92 -7.05 -15.94
C LEU A 26 -9.20 -6.36 -16.42
N LEU A 27 -9.44 -5.12 -15.99
CA LEU A 27 -10.56 -4.30 -16.48
C LEU A 27 -10.43 -4.04 -17.99
N ASP A 28 -9.23 -3.69 -18.45
CA ASP A 28 -8.97 -3.38 -19.86
C ASP A 28 -9.21 -4.60 -20.77
N GLN A 29 -8.89 -5.82 -20.31
CA GLN A 29 -9.15 -7.05 -21.06
C GLN A 29 -10.66 -7.32 -21.23
N HIS A 30 -11.43 -7.13 -20.17
CA HIS A 30 -12.86 -7.48 -20.15
C HIS A 30 -13.78 -6.38 -20.68
N GLU A 31 -13.28 -5.20 -21.04
CA GLU A 31 -14.10 -4.13 -21.62
C GLU A 31 -14.80 -4.55 -22.93
N LYS A 32 -14.22 -5.52 -23.67
CA LYS A 32 -14.65 -5.91 -25.02
C LYS A 32 -15.24 -7.33 -25.11
N GLU A 33 -15.29 -8.05 -24.01
CA GLU A 33 -15.70 -9.46 -23.97
C GLU A 33 -17.05 -9.65 -23.29
N GLU A 34 -17.77 -10.69 -23.69
CA GLU A 34 -19.03 -11.06 -23.07
C GLU A 34 -18.77 -11.73 -21.70
N GLN A 35 -19.21 -11.09 -20.63
CA GLN A 35 -18.89 -11.49 -19.25
C GLN A 35 -20.03 -12.32 -18.63
N THR A 36 -19.67 -13.35 -17.87
CA THR A 36 -20.57 -14.07 -16.97
C THR A 36 -21.06 -13.17 -15.82
N ALA A 37 -22.14 -13.57 -15.13
CA ALA A 37 -22.65 -12.82 -13.97
C ALA A 37 -21.64 -12.74 -12.81
N GLY A 38 -20.83 -13.79 -12.62
CA GLY A 38 -19.75 -13.80 -11.63
C GLY A 38 -18.66 -12.80 -11.94
N GLU A 39 -18.27 -12.71 -13.21
CA GLU A 39 -17.27 -11.75 -13.72
C GLU A 39 -17.70 -10.32 -13.54
N LYS A 40 -18.95 -10.00 -13.87
CA LYS A 40 -19.52 -8.67 -13.67
C LYS A 40 -19.40 -8.18 -12.22
N SER A 41 -19.55 -9.07 -11.23
CA SER A 41 -19.49 -8.70 -9.81
C SER A 41 -18.09 -8.25 -9.39
N TRP A 42 -17.05 -9.06 -9.67
CA TRP A 42 -15.69 -8.72 -9.27
C TRP A 42 -15.07 -7.64 -10.16
N LEU A 43 -15.47 -7.54 -11.44
CA LEU A 43 -15.10 -6.42 -12.32
C LEU A 43 -15.66 -5.10 -11.80
N LYS A 44 -16.93 -5.09 -11.37
CA LYS A 44 -17.54 -3.90 -10.74
C LYS A 44 -16.81 -3.52 -9.45
N PHE A 45 -16.39 -4.50 -8.65
CA PHE A 45 -15.58 -4.24 -7.46
C PHE A 45 -14.23 -3.61 -7.82
N ALA A 46 -13.47 -4.20 -8.75
CA ALA A 46 -12.19 -3.67 -9.21
C ALA A 46 -12.31 -2.26 -9.82
N ALA A 47 -13.35 -2.02 -10.62
CA ALA A 47 -13.66 -0.72 -11.20
C ALA A 47 -14.09 0.32 -10.16
N GLY A 48 -14.55 -0.11 -8.98
CA GLY A 48 -14.89 0.75 -7.85
C GLY A 48 -13.71 1.10 -6.95
N LEU A 49 -12.56 0.42 -7.07
CA LEU A 49 -11.40 0.68 -6.24
C LEU A 49 -10.82 2.07 -6.53
N PRO A 50 -10.56 2.90 -5.51
CA PRO A 50 -9.89 4.18 -5.68
C PRO A 50 -8.41 3.99 -6.06
N HIS A 51 -7.81 4.98 -6.71
CA HIS A 51 -6.39 4.96 -7.07
C HIS A 51 -5.47 5.32 -5.90
N TYR A 52 -5.98 6.10 -4.94
CA TYR A 52 -5.28 6.48 -3.73
C TYR A 52 -6.26 6.73 -2.58
N ILE A 53 -5.75 6.69 -1.35
CA ILE A 53 -6.48 7.05 -0.13
C ILE A 53 -5.60 7.99 0.70
N GLU A 54 -6.18 9.11 1.12
CA GLU A 54 -5.56 10.03 2.09
C GLU A 54 -6.07 9.70 3.50
N HIS A 55 -5.15 9.58 4.47
CA HIS A 55 -5.52 9.34 5.86
C HIS A 55 -4.48 9.95 6.81
N GLY A 56 -4.88 11.04 7.50
CA GLY A 56 -3.97 11.77 8.38
C GLY A 56 -2.71 12.23 7.62
N PRO A 57 -1.50 11.93 8.12
CA PRO A 57 -0.25 12.32 7.46
C PRO A 57 0.16 11.39 6.32
N TYR A 58 -0.64 10.36 6.00
CA TYR A 58 -0.30 9.34 5.02
C TYR A 58 -1.09 9.47 3.72
N LEU A 59 -0.42 9.15 2.62
CA LEU A 59 -1.02 8.88 1.32
C LEU A 59 -0.75 7.41 0.96
N PHE A 60 -1.81 6.64 0.76
CA PHE A 60 -1.70 5.28 0.24
C PHE A 60 -1.92 5.30 -1.28
N VAL A 61 -0.99 4.72 -2.03
CA VAL A 61 -1.06 4.63 -3.50
C VAL A 61 -0.37 3.34 -3.95
N HIS A 62 -0.79 2.75 -5.07
CA HIS A 62 -0.22 1.47 -5.51
C HIS A 62 1.26 1.56 -5.88
N ALA A 63 1.66 2.49 -6.75
CA ALA A 63 3.05 2.59 -7.23
C ALA A 63 3.80 3.84 -6.73
N GLY A 64 3.13 4.98 -6.66
CA GLY A 64 3.74 6.25 -6.27
C GLY A 64 3.00 7.44 -6.88
N ILE A 65 3.60 8.61 -6.85
CA ILE A 65 3.07 9.82 -7.51
C ILE A 65 4.16 10.50 -8.32
N ARG A 66 3.81 11.17 -9.42
CA ARG A 66 4.75 11.95 -10.20
C ARG A 66 5.24 13.17 -9.39
N PRO A 67 6.55 13.32 -9.15
CA PRO A 67 7.08 14.47 -8.43
C PRO A 67 6.76 15.80 -9.11
N GLY A 68 6.49 16.84 -8.32
CA GLY A 68 6.17 18.18 -8.81
C GLY A 68 4.76 18.33 -9.40
N ILE A 69 3.94 17.29 -9.39
CA ILE A 69 2.54 17.34 -9.83
C ILE A 69 1.63 17.21 -8.60
N ALA A 70 0.65 18.10 -8.49
CA ALA A 70 -0.34 18.05 -7.42
C ALA A 70 -1.12 16.73 -7.45
N LEU A 71 -1.51 16.21 -6.28
CA LEU A 71 -2.20 14.91 -6.16
C LEU A 71 -3.46 14.83 -7.06
N ALA A 72 -4.25 15.90 -7.09
CA ALA A 72 -5.47 15.99 -7.91
C ALA A 72 -5.21 16.03 -9.43
N SER A 73 -3.97 16.28 -9.85
CA SER A 73 -3.54 16.36 -11.25
C SER A 73 -2.70 15.16 -11.69
N GLN A 74 -2.52 14.17 -10.80
CA GLN A 74 -1.81 12.93 -11.13
C GLN A 74 -2.55 12.15 -12.20
N GLN A 75 -1.79 11.57 -13.13
CA GLN A 75 -2.36 10.69 -14.13
C GLN A 75 -2.56 9.29 -13.53
N PRO A 76 -3.69 8.60 -13.81
CA PRO A 76 -3.93 7.24 -13.30
C PRO A 76 -2.77 6.29 -13.60
N TYR A 77 -2.16 6.39 -14.78
CA TYR A 77 -1.00 5.59 -15.15
C TYR A 77 0.17 5.72 -14.16
N ASP A 78 0.48 6.94 -13.71
CA ASP A 78 1.57 7.17 -12.77
C ASP A 78 1.26 6.55 -11.40
N LEU A 79 0.03 6.73 -10.92
CA LEU A 79 -0.42 6.15 -9.65
C LEU A 79 -0.30 4.62 -9.61
N LEU A 80 -0.42 3.98 -10.78
CA LEU A 80 -0.42 2.53 -10.95
C LEU A 80 0.93 1.93 -11.35
N ALA A 81 1.82 2.69 -11.97
CA ALA A 81 3.00 2.12 -12.64
C ALA A 81 4.29 2.94 -12.56
N ILE A 82 4.30 4.12 -11.92
CA ILE A 82 5.54 4.90 -11.77
C ILE A 82 6.60 4.12 -10.97
N ARG A 83 7.88 4.31 -11.31
CA ARG A 83 8.99 3.61 -10.66
C ARG A 83 10.11 4.56 -10.28
N GLU A 84 11.21 4.52 -11.03
CA GLU A 84 12.48 5.18 -10.72
C GLU A 84 12.30 6.70 -10.59
N GLU A 85 11.50 7.30 -11.46
CA GLU A 85 11.18 8.73 -11.43
C GLU A 85 10.51 9.15 -10.13
N PHE A 86 9.73 8.26 -9.52
CA PHE A 86 9.21 8.46 -8.19
C PHE A 86 10.34 8.26 -7.17
N TRP A 87 10.78 7.01 -6.92
CA TRP A 87 11.56 6.69 -5.72
C TRP A 87 13.02 7.20 -5.74
N HIS A 88 13.59 7.55 -6.90
CA HIS A 88 14.89 8.27 -6.95
C HIS A 88 14.76 9.77 -6.77
N SER A 89 13.57 10.35 -6.93
CA SER A 89 13.39 11.80 -6.84
C SER A 89 13.78 12.35 -5.48
N ALA A 90 14.45 13.51 -5.50
CA ALA A 90 14.78 14.30 -4.33
C ALA A 90 13.64 15.24 -3.89
N ALA A 91 12.51 15.24 -4.62
CA ALA A 91 11.34 16.03 -4.23
C ALA A 91 10.82 15.56 -2.88
N GLN A 92 10.46 16.54 -2.05
CA GLN A 92 9.77 16.33 -0.79
C GLN A 92 8.26 16.32 -1.02
N PHE A 93 7.57 15.45 -0.29
CA PHE A 93 6.12 15.39 -0.30
C PHE A 93 5.52 15.88 1.01
N GLU A 94 4.33 16.46 0.93
CA GLU A 94 3.58 16.96 2.08
C GLU A 94 3.13 15.83 3.02
N ARG A 95 3.02 14.61 2.50
CA ARG A 95 2.56 13.41 3.22
C ARG A 95 3.56 12.29 3.06
N VAL A 96 3.57 11.37 4.03
CA VAL A 96 4.32 10.12 3.92
C VAL A 96 3.59 9.19 2.97
N ILE A 97 4.24 8.85 1.85
CA ILE A 97 3.63 8.02 0.81
C ILE A 97 3.93 6.56 1.10
N VAL A 98 2.89 5.77 1.31
CA VAL A 98 2.97 4.31 1.48
C VAL A 98 2.61 3.66 0.15
N PHE A 99 3.54 2.87 -0.40
CA PHE A 99 3.43 2.33 -1.76
C PHE A 99 3.99 0.92 -1.91
N GLY A 100 3.58 0.26 -2.99
CA GLY A 100 4.06 -1.06 -3.42
C GLY A 100 4.56 -1.03 -4.86
N HIS A 101 4.08 -1.97 -5.68
CA HIS A 101 4.39 -2.15 -7.11
C HIS A 101 5.85 -2.52 -7.45
N THR A 102 6.82 -1.80 -6.89
CA THR A 102 8.24 -2.06 -7.06
C THR A 102 8.75 -2.82 -5.83
N PRO A 103 9.22 -4.07 -5.99
CA PRO A 103 9.81 -4.81 -4.89
C PRO A 103 10.95 -4.02 -4.22
N THR A 104 10.92 -3.94 -2.90
CA THR A 104 11.82 -3.09 -2.09
C THR A 104 13.30 -3.36 -2.30
N HIS A 105 13.67 -4.60 -2.60
CA HIS A 105 15.06 -4.96 -2.90
C HIS A 105 15.61 -4.28 -4.16
N ARG A 106 14.74 -3.87 -5.10
CA ARG A 106 15.14 -3.07 -6.28
C ARG A 106 15.46 -1.61 -5.93
N MET A 107 14.98 -1.14 -4.78
CA MET A 107 15.22 0.20 -4.25
C MET A 107 16.38 0.23 -3.24
N GLY A 108 17.09 -0.89 -3.07
CA GLY A 108 18.27 -1.01 -2.20
C GLY A 108 17.99 -1.55 -0.80
N ALA A 109 16.77 -2.00 -0.47
CA ALA A 109 16.52 -2.74 0.77
C ALA A 109 17.07 -4.17 0.69
N ALA A 110 17.27 -4.82 1.84
CA ALA A 110 17.54 -6.25 1.86
C ALA A 110 16.32 -7.05 1.36
N PRO A 111 16.49 -8.22 0.71
CA PRO A 111 15.37 -9.04 0.26
C PRO A 111 14.40 -9.41 1.40
N GLY A 112 13.12 -9.09 1.23
CA GLY A 112 12.08 -9.36 2.23
C GLY A 112 11.92 -8.25 3.28
N GLU A 113 12.73 -7.19 3.24
CA GLU A 113 12.63 -6.06 4.17
C GLU A 113 11.92 -4.86 3.51
N ILE A 114 11.27 -4.04 4.32
CA ILE A 114 10.64 -2.79 3.86
C ILE A 114 11.70 -1.76 3.45
N TRP A 115 11.31 -0.81 2.60
CA TRP A 115 12.16 0.31 2.20
C TRP A 115 11.64 1.61 2.80
N ILE A 116 12.50 2.41 3.40
CA ILE A 116 12.09 3.59 4.17
C ILE A 116 12.90 4.81 3.78
N ARG A 117 12.19 5.92 3.58
CA ARG A 117 12.68 7.29 3.57
C ARG A 117 11.79 8.16 4.48
N PRO A 118 12.20 9.40 4.82
CA PRO A 118 11.40 10.28 5.68
C PRO A 118 9.97 10.51 5.18
N ASP A 119 9.75 10.54 3.87
CA ASP A 119 8.50 10.89 3.21
C ASP A 119 7.88 9.70 2.43
N ARG A 120 8.50 8.50 2.48
CA ARG A 120 8.08 7.35 1.66
C ARG A 120 8.35 6.02 2.36
N ILE A 121 7.42 5.08 2.23
CA ILE A 121 7.52 3.73 2.78
C ILE A 121 7.11 2.72 1.69
N GLY A 122 8.06 1.93 1.22
CA GLY A 122 7.83 0.82 0.30
C GLY A 122 7.54 -0.47 1.06
N ILE A 123 6.38 -1.07 0.79
CA ILE A 123 5.90 -2.27 1.52
C ILE A 123 5.84 -3.55 0.66
N ASP A 124 6.10 -3.46 -0.65
CA ASP A 124 6.20 -4.65 -1.51
C ASP A 124 7.52 -5.36 -1.26
N THR A 125 7.54 -6.25 -0.27
CA THR A 125 8.71 -7.03 0.10
C THR A 125 8.94 -8.26 -0.80
N GLY A 126 8.29 -8.31 -1.98
CA GLY A 126 8.47 -9.35 -2.97
C GLY A 126 7.73 -10.64 -2.69
N ALA A 127 6.51 -10.57 -2.14
CA ALA A 127 5.66 -11.74 -1.86
C ALA A 127 5.48 -12.64 -3.10
N LYS A 128 5.28 -12.03 -4.28
CA LYS A 128 5.17 -12.73 -5.58
C LYS A 128 6.44 -13.50 -5.98
N HIS A 129 7.59 -13.13 -5.41
CA HIS A 129 8.91 -13.69 -5.74
C HIS A 129 9.41 -14.69 -4.69
N GLY A 130 8.51 -15.24 -3.86
CA GLY A 130 8.90 -16.18 -2.80
C GLY A 130 9.75 -15.53 -1.71
N LEU A 131 9.64 -14.21 -1.52
CA LEU A 131 10.26 -13.52 -0.40
C LEU A 131 9.26 -13.47 0.75
N ARG A 132 8.66 -12.30 1.01
CA ARG A 132 7.82 -12.10 2.19
C ARG A 132 6.57 -11.30 1.85
N LEU A 133 5.47 -11.64 2.50
CA LEU A 133 4.27 -10.80 2.60
C LEU A 133 4.40 -9.97 3.88
N THR A 134 4.21 -8.66 3.80
CA THR A 134 4.47 -7.73 4.90
C THR A 134 3.26 -6.86 5.20
N LEU A 135 2.97 -6.73 6.49
CA LEU A 135 2.06 -5.75 7.07
C LEU A 135 2.90 -4.69 7.79
N VAL A 136 2.56 -3.43 7.60
CA VAL A 136 3.20 -2.30 8.29
C VAL A 136 2.19 -1.63 9.21
N ASP A 137 2.52 -1.60 10.50
CA ASP A 137 1.82 -0.80 11.51
C ASP A 137 2.47 0.59 11.56
N LEU A 138 1.76 1.59 11.05
CA LEU A 138 2.18 2.98 11.02
C LEU A 138 2.09 3.69 12.39
N THR A 139 1.28 3.15 13.31
CA THR A 139 1.07 3.72 14.64
C THR A 139 2.25 3.41 15.55
N CYS A 140 2.60 2.13 15.67
CA CYS A 140 3.73 1.70 16.51
C CYS A 140 5.05 1.51 15.76
N ARG A 141 5.06 1.83 14.46
CA ARG A 141 6.21 1.63 13.58
C ARG A 141 6.80 0.22 13.69
N LYS A 142 5.91 -0.78 13.61
CA LYS A 142 6.28 -2.20 13.55
C LYS A 142 5.96 -2.75 12.16
N SER A 143 6.73 -3.72 11.72
CA SER A 143 6.45 -4.50 10.53
C SER A 143 6.34 -5.97 10.90
N TYR A 144 5.36 -6.63 10.33
CA TYR A 144 5.07 -8.04 10.52
C TYR A 144 5.15 -8.72 9.17
N SER A 145 5.85 -9.84 9.07
CA SER A 145 5.99 -10.52 7.78
C SER A 145 6.06 -12.02 7.93
N CYS A 146 5.68 -12.73 6.87
CA CYS A 146 5.82 -14.18 6.77
C CYS A 146 6.38 -14.57 5.39
N SER A 147 7.05 -15.72 5.32
CA SER A 147 7.64 -16.24 4.08
C SER A 147 6.57 -16.61 3.07
N THR A 148 6.81 -16.37 1.78
CA THR A 148 5.96 -16.87 0.67
C THR A 148 6.61 -17.97 -0.16
N LYS A 149 7.75 -18.51 0.29
CA LYS A 149 8.36 -19.69 -0.34
C LYS A 149 7.45 -20.90 -0.22
N GLU A 150 7.35 -21.70 -1.29
CA GLU A 150 6.52 -22.92 -1.34
C GLU A 150 6.79 -23.89 -0.18
N LYS A 151 8.05 -24.07 0.20
CA LYS A 151 8.42 -24.79 1.43
C LYS A 151 8.28 -23.85 2.62
N GLY A 152 7.25 -24.10 3.43
CA GLY A 152 6.98 -23.28 4.62
C GLY A 152 6.26 -21.97 4.31
N THR A 153 5.34 -21.98 3.33
CA THR A 153 4.47 -20.83 3.03
C THR A 153 3.77 -20.35 4.30
N TYR A 154 3.90 -19.06 4.57
CA TYR A 154 3.39 -18.36 5.76
C TYR A 154 3.98 -18.81 7.10
N THR A 155 5.04 -19.62 7.07
CA THR A 155 5.89 -19.91 8.24
C THR A 155 7.08 -18.93 8.29
N ASP A 156 7.91 -18.97 9.34
CA ASP A 156 8.95 -17.95 9.60
C ASP A 156 8.36 -16.54 9.76
N PHE A 157 7.48 -16.37 10.76
CA PHE A 157 6.95 -15.06 11.14
C PHE A 157 8.04 -14.17 11.74
N ARG A 158 8.11 -12.92 11.29
CA ARG A 158 9.03 -11.91 11.82
C ARG A 158 8.27 -10.67 12.24
N MET A 159 8.74 -10.08 13.32
CA MET A 159 8.34 -8.76 13.78
C MET A 159 9.60 -7.90 13.91
N ALA A 160 9.57 -6.70 13.36
CA ALA A 160 10.66 -5.74 13.46
C ALA A 160 10.11 -4.33 13.72
N ALA A 161 10.85 -3.51 14.46
CA ALA A 161 10.59 -2.07 14.53
C ALA A 161 11.25 -1.36 13.35
N TRP A 162 10.70 -0.22 12.95
CA TRP A 162 11.23 0.57 11.85
C TRP A 162 11.21 2.09 12.13
N GLY A 163 12.19 2.81 11.58
CA GLY A 163 12.37 4.24 11.88
C GLY A 163 12.72 4.52 13.36
N LYS A 164 12.59 5.78 13.79
CA LYS A 164 12.75 6.15 15.21
C LYS A 164 11.41 5.95 15.94
N ASN A 165 11.39 5.16 17.02
CA ASN A 165 10.23 4.99 17.88
C ASN A 165 10.12 6.17 18.84
N GLU A 166 9.10 7.01 18.69
CA GLU A 166 8.84 8.12 19.63
C GLU A 166 7.51 7.97 20.40
N GLY A 167 6.92 6.77 20.51
CA GLY A 167 5.66 6.66 21.26
C GLY A 167 4.96 5.32 21.47
N CYS A 168 5.46 4.18 20.97
CA CYS A 168 4.96 2.87 21.42
C CYS A 168 5.98 2.23 22.35
N GLU A 169 5.62 2.14 23.63
CA GLU A 169 6.33 1.32 24.61
C GLU A 169 6.22 -0.17 24.21
N ASN A 170 7.26 -0.94 24.56
CA ASN A 170 7.44 -2.34 24.15
C ASN A 170 6.32 -3.27 24.64
#